data_AF-A0A8T2RNG0-F1
#
_entry.id   AF-A0A8T2RNG0-F1
#
_cell.length_a   1.000
_cell.length_b   1.000
_cell.length_c   1.000
_cell.angle_alpha   90.00
_cell.angle_beta   90.00
_cell.angle_gamma   90.00
#
_symmetry.space_group_name_H-M   'P 1'
#
loop_
_entity.id
_entity.type
_entity.pdbx_description
1 polymer ?
#
loop_
_entity_poly.entity_id
_entity_poly.type
_entity_poly.pdbx_seq_one_letter_code
_entity_poly.pdbx_strand_id
1 'polypeptide(L)'
;MASTLRNVTPAQAVHMEHSSSSSSSNNYSQLAFFKPSPISVLSLRHRDFPVRHFCLVKTLRSQDLAEQMKEMAAAEKRWRSQVRDGKVQLLSPKQAGYAAQLSDHRILDVRPSTERNKAWVKDSIWIPLFDADKGMAPDTLLKRFSNFSMGGWWSGSPLMKFNNQFLARVTEMIPEDSKVIVVCQKGMRSLAACEQLYNAGYRNLYWIEGGLDAAEEGDLNREGPQPFKFAGIGGISEFLGWTDQQRIAGAKEGWAYRAVFFGRTVAIVLLADALFLGAQQLSQILKH
;
A
#
# COMPACT_ATOMS: atom_id res chain seq x y z
N MET A 1 -56.88 -26.94 -44.78
CA MET A 1 -55.92 -27.07 -45.90
C MET A 1 -54.54 -27.01 -45.28
N ALA A 2 -53.98 -28.13 -44.82
CA ALA A 2 -53.37 -29.19 -45.62
C ALA A 2 -52.19 -28.68 -46.47
N SER A 3 -50.97 -28.79 -45.94
CA SER A 3 -49.91 -29.63 -46.54
C SER A 3 -48.65 -29.59 -45.64
N THR A 4 -48.29 -30.65 -44.93
CA THR A 4 -47.45 -31.81 -45.37
C THR A 4 -46.06 -31.34 -45.79
N LEU A 5 -44.95 -31.69 -45.12
CA LEU A 5 -44.21 -32.97 -45.16
C LEU A 5 -43.07 -32.88 -44.11
N ARG A 6 -42.89 -33.81 -43.15
CA ARG A 6 -42.11 -35.08 -43.22
C ARG A 6 -40.63 -34.83 -43.57
N ASN A 7 -39.59 -35.46 -42.99
CA ASN A 7 -39.43 -36.56 -42.05
C ASN A 7 -37.90 -36.76 -41.81
N VAL A 8 -37.53 -37.26 -40.62
CA VAL A 8 -36.57 -38.40 -40.38
C VAL A 8 -35.05 -38.23 -40.63
N THR A 9 -34.28 -38.13 -39.51
CA THR A 9 -33.00 -38.80 -39.06
C THR A 9 -31.79 -38.96 -40.03
N PRO A 10 -30.55 -39.39 -39.64
CA PRO A 10 -30.04 -39.99 -38.39
C PRO A 10 -28.64 -39.51 -37.93
N ALA A 11 -28.04 -40.30 -37.03
CA ALA A 11 -26.83 -40.14 -36.23
C ALA A 11 -25.48 -40.28 -36.97
N GLN A 12 -24.41 -40.04 -36.17
CA GLN A 12 -23.00 -40.49 -36.28
C GLN A 12 -22.10 -39.73 -37.27
N ALA A 13 -20.78 -39.56 -37.08
CA ALA A 13 -19.80 -39.63 -35.97
C ALA A 13 -18.43 -39.62 -36.69
N VAL A 14 -17.44 -38.79 -36.30
CA VAL A 14 -16.00 -39.11 -36.52
C VAL A 14 -15.16 -38.33 -35.48
N HIS A 15 -14.58 -39.10 -34.54
CA HIS A 15 -13.22 -39.06 -33.95
C HIS A 15 -12.63 -37.72 -33.43
N MET A 16 -11.87 -37.65 -32.34
CA MET A 16 -11.24 -38.64 -31.46
C MET A 16 -10.72 -37.87 -30.22
N GLU A 17 -10.90 -38.46 -29.02
CA GLU A 17 -9.89 -38.63 -27.95
C GLU A 17 -9.04 -37.43 -27.45
N HIS A 18 -8.62 -37.32 -26.19
CA HIS A 18 -8.87 -37.99 -24.92
C HIS A 18 -8.34 -37.03 -23.83
N SER A 19 -8.99 -37.02 -22.67
CA SER A 19 -8.44 -36.86 -21.31
C SER A 19 -6.92 -36.63 -21.16
N SER A 20 -6.42 -35.78 -20.26
CA SER A 20 -6.59 -35.93 -18.81
C SER A 20 -5.80 -34.86 -18.03
N SER A 21 -6.35 -34.56 -16.86
CA SER A 21 -5.74 -34.00 -15.65
C SER A 21 -4.40 -34.60 -15.22
N SER A 22 -3.50 -33.75 -14.69
CA SER A 22 -2.60 -34.01 -13.54
C SER A 22 -1.68 -32.78 -13.35
N SER A 23 -1.84 -31.99 -12.28
CA SER A 23 -1.17 -32.13 -10.97
C SER A 23 0.36 -32.00 -10.99
N SER A 24 0.81 -30.89 -10.39
CA SER A 24 1.95 -30.79 -9.46
C SER A 24 3.30 -31.41 -9.83
N SER A 25 4.28 -30.56 -10.15
CA SER A 25 5.64 -30.58 -9.56
C SER A 25 6.54 -29.56 -10.26
N ASN A 26 6.67 -28.35 -9.70
CA ASN A 26 7.75 -27.44 -10.11
C ASN A 26 8.99 -27.70 -9.26
N ASN A 27 9.99 -28.28 -9.92
CA ASN A 27 11.32 -28.56 -9.44
C ASN A 27 12.05 -27.27 -9.01
N TYR A 28 12.14 -27.03 -7.71
CA TYR A 28 13.17 -26.17 -7.11
C TYR A 28 14.17 -27.05 -6.38
N SER A 29 15.15 -27.55 -7.10
CA SER A 29 16.34 -28.17 -6.51
C SER A 29 17.44 -28.11 -7.54
N GLN A 30 18.31 -27.11 -7.43
CA GLN A 30 19.76 -27.19 -7.63
C GLN A 30 20.36 -25.78 -7.39
N LEU A 31 20.54 -25.42 -6.12
CA LEU A 31 21.58 -24.46 -5.72
C LEU A 31 22.51 -25.23 -4.79
N ALA A 32 23.65 -25.62 -5.35
CA ALA A 32 24.67 -26.38 -4.68
C ALA A 32 25.20 -25.62 -3.46
N PHE A 33 25.17 -26.31 -2.32
CA PHE A 33 25.89 -26.01 -1.11
C PHE A 33 27.39 -25.83 -1.41
N PHE A 34 27.89 -24.59 -1.41
CA PHE A 34 29.32 -24.34 -1.24
C PHE A 34 29.64 -24.37 0.25
N LYS A 35 30.31 -25.45 0.67
CA LYS A 35 30.84 -25.64 2.03
C LYS A 35 32.12 -24.79 2.17
N PRO A 36 32.20 -23.78 3.06
CA PRO A 36 33.49 -23.16 3.35
C PRO A 36 34.29 -24.07 4.31
N SER A 37 35.56 -24.27 3.99
CA SER A 37 36.56 -24.92 4.84
C SER A 37 36.86 -24.09 6.10
N PRO A 38 37.31 -24.71 7.21
CA PRO A 38 37.60 -23.98 8.43
C PRO A 38 38.92 -23.23 8.28
N ILE A 39 38.86 -21.91 8.26
CA ILE A 39 40.04 -21.05 8.43
C ILE A 39 40.27 -20.90 9.93
N SER A 40 41.44 -21.35 10.40
CA SER A 40 41.89 -21.21 11.79
C SER A 40 41.89 -19.75 12.22
N VAL A 41 41.04 -19.41 13.19
CA VAL A 41 40.96 -18.06 13.76
C VAL A 41 42.07 -17.91 14.79
N LEU A 42 43.06 -17.06 14.48
CA LEU A 42 44.08 -16.63 15.42
C LEU A 42 43.41 -15.85 16.56
N SER A 43 43.51 -16.36 17.78
CA SER A 43 42.95 -15.74 18.99
C SER A 43 43.67 -14.42 19.31
N LEU A 44 43.12 -13.30 18.85
CA LEU A 44 43.47 -11.97 19.34
C LEU A 44 42.68 -11.69 20.62
N ARG A 45 43.40 -11.69 21.76
CA ARG A 45 42.91 -11.19 23.05
C ARG A 45 42.45 -9.74 22.90
N HIS A 46 41.14 -9.52 22.86
CA HIS A 46 40.58 -8.20 23.10
C HIS A 46 40.60 -7.93 24.60
N ARG A 47 41.27 -6.84 25.00
CA ARG A 47 41.13 -6.26 26.34
C ARG A 47 39.70 -5.76 26.49
N ASP A 48 39.01 -6.26 27.51
CA ASP A 48 37.68 -5.79 27.90
C ASP A 48 37.76 -4.33 28.38
N PHE A 49 37.14 -3.42 27.62
CA PHE A 49 36.76 -2.09 28.10
C PHE A 49 35.28 -2.14 28.54
N PRO A 50 34.93 -1.69 29.75
CA PRO A 50 33.58 -1.85 30.28
C PRO A 50 32.63 -0.80 29.67
N VAL A 51 31.94 -1.16 28.58
CA VAL A 51 30.80 -0.37 28.04
C VAL A 51 29.51 -0.88 28.68
N ARG A 52 29.32 -0.62 29.98
CA ARG A 52 28.17 -1.15 30.73
C ARG A 52 26.90 -0.28 30.69
N HIS A 53 26.93 0.93 30.13
CA HIS A 53 25.77 1.83 30.17
C HIS A 53 25.01 2.03 28.85
N PHE A 54 25.52 1.55 27.71
CA PHE A 54 24.85 1.73 26.41
C PHE A 54 24.01 0.53 25.95
N CYS A 55 24.12 -0.61 26.64
CA CYS A 55 23.42 -1.84 26.25
C CYS A 55 21.95 -1.87 26.70
N LEU A 56 21.66 -1.36 27.92
CA LEU A 56 20.33 -1.46 28.53
C LEU A 56 19.23 -0.73 27.74
N VAL A 57 19.55 0.46 27.18
CA VAL A 57 18.59 1.28 26.42
C VAL A 57 18.26 0.67 25.05
N LYS A 58 19.22 -0.03 24.42
CA LYS A 58 19.00 -0.71 23.14
C LYS A 58 18.07 -1.91 23.29
N THR A 59 18.23 -2.68 24.36
CA THR A 59 17.40 -3.88 24.60
C THR A 59 15.95 -3.51 24.88
N LEU A 60 15.68 -2.50 25.72
CA LEU A 60 14.32 -2.05 26.02
C LEU A 60 13.58 -1.54 24.76
N ARG A 61 14.24 -0.69 23.96
CA ARG A 61 13.65 -0.16 22.73
C ARG A 61 13.40 -1.24 21.67
N SER A 62 14.21 -2.30 21.65
CA SER A 62 14.03 -3.44 20.75
C SER A 62 12.88 -4.37 21.17
N GLN A 63 12.65 -4.51 22.47
CA GLN A 63 11.51 -5.25 23.02
C GLN A 63 10.20 -4.52 22.72
N ASP A 64 10.16 -3.19 22.96
CA ASP A 64 8.99 -2.36 22.64
C ASP A 64 8.62 -2.39 21.15
N LEU A 65 9.62 -2.41 20.25
CA LEU A 65 9.38 -2.49 18.81
C LEU A 65 8.84 -3.87 18.40
N ALA A 66 9.42 -4.94 18.95
CA ALA A 66 8.98 -6.31 18.66
C ALA A 66 7.54 -6.55 19.17
N GLU A 67 7.21 -6.02 20.34
CA GLU A 67 5.84 -6.03 20.89
C GLU A 67 4.88 -5.25 19.98
N GLN A 68 5.24 -4.04 19.56
CA GLN A 68 4.45 -3.26 18.61
C GLN A 68 4.24 -4.00 17.28
N MET A 69 5.28 -4.65 16.73
CA MET A 69 5.15 -5.45 15.51
C MET A 69 4.19 -6.63 15.70
N LYS A 70 4.24 -7.30 16.86
CA LYS A 70 3.33 -8.40 17.20
C LYS A 70 1.90 -7.93 17.35
N GLU A 71 1.67 -6.78 18.00
CA GLU A 71 0.35 -6.16 18.12
C GLU A 71 -0.23 -5.75 16.76
N MET A 72 0.58 -5.13 15.89
CA MET A 72 0.15 -4.79 14.54
C MET A 72 -0.20 -6.03 13.71
N ALA A 73 0.58 -7.11 13.81
CA ALA A 73 0.29 -8.38 13.14
C ALA A 73 -0.98 -9.05 13.70
N ALA A 74 -1.19 -8.99 15.01
CA ALA A 74 -2.41 -9.48 15.66
C ALA A 74 -3.64 -8.67 15.22
N ALA A 75 -3.51 -7.35 15.13
CA ALA A 75 -4.55 -6.45 14.63
C ALA A 75 -4.89 -6.75 13.17
N GLU A 76 -3.91 -6.92 12.29
CA GLU A 76 -4.16 -7.32 10.89
C GLU A 76 -4.89 -8.66 10.81
N LYS A 77 -4.46 -9.67 11.59
CA LYS A 77 -5.11 -10.98 11.61
C LYS A 77 -6.57 -10.88 12.07
N ARG A 78 -6.85 -10.01 13.05
CA ARG A 78 -8.18 -9.71 13.58
C ARG A 78 -9.04 -8.98 12.55
N TRP A 79 -8.50 -8.00 11.84
CA TRP A 79 -9.21 -7.31 10.76
C TRP A 79 -9.57 -8.25 9.63
N ARG A 80 -8.63 -9.10 9.20
CA ARG A 80 -8.89 -10.14 8.20
C ARG A 80 -9.90 -11.18 8.68
N SER A 81 -9.96 -11.46 9.98
CA SER A 81 -10.98 -12.37 10.51
C SER A 81 -12.38 -11.78 10.35
N GLN A 82 -12.58 -10.48 10.51
CA GLN A 82 -13.90 -9.85 10.33
C GLN A 82 -14.48 -10.05 8.92
N VAL A 83 -13.61 -10.07 7.90
CA VAL A 83 -14.01 -10.39 6.52
C VAL A 83 -14.38 -11.88 6.41
N ARG A 84 -13.58 -12.77 7.00
CA ARG A 84 -13.89 -14.22 7.04
C ARG A 84 -15.17 -14.55 7.80
N ASP A 85 -15.42 -13.82 8.88
CA ASP A 85 -16.58 -13.96 9.76
C ASP A 85 -17.85 -13.34 9.15
N GLY A 86 -17.75 -12.70 7.98
CA GLY A 86 -18.88 -12.07 7.29
C GLY A 86 -19.39 -10.77 7.91
N LYS A 87 -18.67 -10.20 8.89
CA LYS A 87 -19.02 -8.91 9.50
C LYS A 87 -18.80 -7.75 8.53
N VAL A 88 -17.84 -7.90 7.63
CA VAL A 88 -17.53 -6.93 6.58
C VAL A 88 -17.58 -7.67 5.25
N GLN A 89 -18.39 -7.16 4.32
CA GLN A 89 -18.57 -7.76 3.01
C GLN A 89 -17.42 -7.37 2.08
N LEU A 90 -16.85 -8.36 1.40
CA LEU A 90 -15.79 -8.15 0.41
C LEU A 90 -16.39 -7.69 -0.92
N LEU A 91 -15.88 -6.60 -1.49
CA LEU A 91 -16.21 -6.15 -2.84
C LEU A 91 -14.94 -6.05 -3.69
N SER A 92 -15.06 -6.44 -4.96
CA SER A 92 -14.05 -6.07 -5.96
C SER A 92 -14.20 -4.59 -6.34
N PRO A 93 -13.15 -3.91 -6.83
CA PRO A 93 -13.24 -2.52 -7.28
C PRO A 93 -14.35 -2.28 -8.32
N LYS A 94 -14.55 -3.24 -9.24
CA LYS A 94 -15.62 -3.22 -10.25
C LYS A 94 -17.00 -3.28 -9.62
N GLN A 95 -17.21 -4.21 -8.69
CA GLN A 95 -18.48 -4.32 -7.94
C GLN A 95 -18.76 -3.07 -7.11
N ALA A 96 -17.74 -2.53 -6.47
CA ALA A 96 -17.85 -1.29 -5.71
C ALA A 96 -18.25 -0.12 -6.59
N GLY A 97 -17.77 -0.05 -7.83
CA GLY A 97 -18.19 0.97 -8.80
C GLY A 97 -19.64 0.87 -9.24
N TYR A 98 -20.15 -0.35 -9.45
CA TYR A 98 -21.58 -0.54 -9.70
C TYR A 98 -22.42 -0.19 -8.47
N ALA A 99 -21.98 -0.60 -7.28
CA ALA A 99 -22.66 -0.28 -6.03
C ALA A 99 -22.66 1.23 -5.76
N ALA A 100 -21.59 1.94 -6.11
CA ALA A 100 -21.46 3.40 -5.98
C ALA A 100 -22.52 4.18 -6.77
N GLN A 101 -23.00 3.63 -7.88
CA GLN A 101 -24.02 4.27 -8.71
C GLN A 101 -25.43 4.10 -8.12
N LEU A 102 -25.61 3.12 -7.23
CA LEU A 102 -26.86 2.92 -6.51
C LEU A 102 -26.96 3.95 -5.38
N SER A 103 -28.12 4.59 -5.23
CA SER A 103 -28.35 5.65 -4.24
C SER A 103 -28.35 5.17 -2.79
N ASP A 104 -28.39 3.85 -2.55
CA ASP A 104 -28.39 3.23 -1.22
C ASP A 104 -26.99 3.03 -0.63
N HIS A 105 -25.93 3.13 -1.46
CA HIS A 105 -24.55 2.98 -1.01
C HIS A 105 -23.86 4.33 -0.84
N ARG A 106 -23.17 4.49 0.29
CA ARG A 106 -22.35 5.65 0.61
C ARG A 106 -20.88 5.25 0.59
N ILE A 107 -20.06 5.96 -0.19
CA ILE A 107 -18.61 5.75 -0.19
C ILE A 107 -17.98 6.63 0.89
N LEU A 108 -17.23 6.00 1.79
CA LEU A 108 -16.45 6.64 2.83
C LEU A 108 -14.95 6.50 2.53
N ASP A 109 -14.30 7.60 2.18
CA ASP A 109 -12.85 7.67 1.97
C ASP A 109 -12.14 8.01 3.27
N VAL A 110 -11.35 7.05 3.78
CA VAL A 110 -10.64 7.16 5.06
C VAL A 110 -9.16 7.52 4.91
N ARG A 111 -8.75 7.90 3.70
CA ARG A 111 -7.36 8.30 3.42
C ARG A 111 -6.99 9.66 4.03
N PRO A 112 -5.70 9.88 4.34
CA PRO A 112 -5.21 11.18 4.77
C PRO A 112 -5.39 12.23 3.68
N SER A 113 -5.37 13.49 4.09
CA SER A 113 -5.54 14.66 3.22
C SER A 113 -4.57 14.67 2.02
N THR A 114 -3.33 14.23 2.22
CA THR A 114 -2.29 14.19 1.17
C THR A 114 -2.63 13.25 0.01
N GLU A 115 -3.23 12.09 0.29
CA GLU A 115 -3.65 11.12 -0.72
C GLU A 115 -4.98 11.55 -1.36
N ARG A 116 -5.89 12.10 -0.56
CA ARG A 116 -7.20 12.59 -1.03
C ARG A 116 -7.05 13.68 -2.08
N ASN A 117 -6.15 14.65 -1.88
CA ASN A 117 -5.97 15.77 -2.80
C ASN A 117 -5.46 15.36 -4.20
N LYS A 118 -4.87 14.17 -4.34
CA LYS A 118 -4.33 13.67 -5.61
C LYS A 118 -5.40 13.01 -6.49
N ALA A 119 -6.28 12.23 -5.87
CA ALA A 119 -7.36 11.54 -6.55
C ALA A 119 -8.42 11.10 -5.55
N TRP A 120 -9.70 11.14 -5.92
CA TRP A 120 -10.79 10.63 -5.10
C TRP A 120 -11.93 10.05 -5.95
N VAL A 121 -12.80 9.27 -5.31
CA VAL A 121 -14.00 8.75 -5.96
C VAL A 121 -15.07 9.84 -5.94
N LYS A 122 -15.75 10.05 -7.06
CA LYS A 122 -16.85 11.01 -7.19
C LYS A 122 -17.93 10.74 -6.13
N ASP A 123 -18.51 11.81 -5.58
CA ASP A 123 -19.57 11.79 -4.56
C ASP A 123 -19.21 11.02 -3.26
N SER A 124 -17.92 10.75 -3.03
CA SER A 124 -17.47 10.10 -1.80
C SER A 124 -17.29 11.09 -0.65
N ILE A 125 -17.73 10.67 0.53
CA ILE A 125 -17.57 11.40 1.78
C ILE A 125 -16.15 11.18 2.28
N TRP A 126 -15.45 12.28 2.58
CA TRP A 126 -14.08 12.21 3.09
C TRP A 126 -14.05 12.44 4.59
N ILE A 127 -13.58 11.43 5.33
CA ILE A 127 -13.27 11.54 6.77
C ILE A 127 -12.00 10.73 7.02
N PRO A 128 -10.84 11.38 7.24
CA PRO A 128 -9.58 10.67 7.44
C PRO A 128 -9.58 9.92 8.77
N LEU A 129 -9.21 8.64 8.72
CA LEU A 129 -8.94 7.83 9.93
C LEU A 129 -7.62 8.25 10.58
N PHE A 130 -6.64 8.57 9.74
CA PHE A 130 -5.35 9.09 10.13
C PHE A 130 -5.04 10.32 9.27
N ASP A 131 -4.48 11.35 9.88
CA ASP A 131 -4.01 12.53 9.15
C ASP A 131 -2.58 12.90 9.57
N ALA A 132 -1.93 13.73 8.77
CA ALA A 132 -0.55 14.14 9.03
C ALA A 132 -0.46 14.93 10.36
N ASP A 133 0.43 14.49 11.25
CA ASP A 133 0.67 15.20 12.51
C ASP A 133 1.44 16.50 12.24
N LYS A 134 0.76 17.64 12.45
CA LYS A 134 1.32 19.00 12.33
C LYS A 134 1.84 19.55 13.67
N GLY A 135 1.81 18.75 14.73
CA GLY A 135 2.33 19.14 16.04
C GLY A 135 3.79 19.60 15.98
N MET A 136 4.11 20.62 16.78
CA MET A 136 5.45 21.19 16.92
C MET A 136 6.08 20.85 18.28
N ALA A 137 5.47 19.93 19.03
CA ALA A 137 6.00 19.45 20.29
C ALA A 137 7.34 18.70 20.06
N PRO A 138 8.31 18.78 21.00
CA PRO A 138 9.63 18.18 20.81
C PRO A 138 9.59 16.67 20.57
N ASP A 139 8.65 15.96 21.19
CA ASP A 139 8.45 14.52 21.01
C ASP A 139 7.91 14.17 19.62
N THR A 140 6.94 14.93 19.12
CA THR A 140 6.41 14.81 17.75
C THR A 140 7.48 15.13 16.72
N LEU A 141 8.30 16.15 16.94
CA LEU A 141 9.41 16.51 16.05
C LEU A 141 10.46 15.40 16.00
N LEU A 142 10.82 14.83 17.15
CA LEU A 142 11.75 13.69 17.20
C LEU A 142 11.19 12.46 16.48
N LYS A 143 9.90 12.15 16.68
CA LYS A 143 9.21 11.06 15.95
C LYS A 143 9.17 11.32 14.45
N ARG A 144 8.88 12.56 14.03
CA ARG A 144 8.87 12.97 12.63
C ARG A 144 10.26 12.84 12.01
N PHE A 145 11.31 13.26 12.72
CA PHE A 145 12.69 13.09 12.30
C PHE A 145 13.06 11.61 12.21
N SER A 146 12.72 10.79 13.20
CA SER A 146 12.95 9.34 13.16
C SER A 146 12.26 8.69 11.95
N ASN A 147 10.98 9.03 11.70
CA ASN A 147 10.25 8.55 10.53
C ASN A 147 10.92 9.00 9.22
N PHE A 148 11.36 10.26 9.15
CA PHE A 148 12.12 10.78 8.02
C PHE A 148 13.41 9.99 7.80
N SER A 149 14.26 9.83 8.83
CA SER A 149 15.52 9.08 8.75
C SER A 149 15.34 7.60 8.40
N MET A 150 14.25 6.96 8.84
CA MET A 150 13.93 5.56 8.53
C MET A 150 13.38 5.34 7.11
N GLY A 151 13.27 6.39 6.29
CA GLY A 151 12.81 6.28 4.89
C GLY A 151 11.50 7.00 4.58
N GLY A 152 10.97 7.79 5.51
CA GLY A 152 9.83 8.68 5.26
C GLY A 152 10.10 9.69 4.15
N TRP A 153 11.34 10.14 3.99
CA TRP A 153 11.77 11.01 2.88
C TRP A 153 11.69 10.34 1.50
N TRP A 154 11.97 9.04 1.44
CA TRP A 154 11.91 8.25 0.21
C TRP A 154 10.47 7.94 -0.20
N SER A 155 9.68 7.45 0.75
CA SER A 155 8.28 7.05 0.55
C SER A 155 7.29 8.22 0.58
N GLY A 156 7.72 9.39 1.07
CA GLY A 156 6.86 10.56 1.28
C GLY A 156 5.77 10.36 2.33
N SER A 157 5.87 9.34 3.17
CA SER A 157 4.85 9.04 4.18
C SER A 157 5.04 9.94 5.40
N PRO A 158 4.14 10.91 5.67
CA PRO A 158 4.23 11.75 6.86
C PRO A 158 3.94 10.93 8.12
N LEU A 159 4.36 11.46 9.28
CA LEU A 159 3.98 10.87 10.55
C LEU A 159 2.46 10.99 10.71
N MET A 160 1.79 9.85 10.75
CA MET A 160 0.34 9.76 10.84
C MET A 160 -0.13 9.78 12.30
N LYS A 161 -1.19 10.54 12.57
CA LYS A 161 -1.87 10.58 13.86
C LYS A 161 -3.32 10.16 13.71
N PHE A 162 -3.81 9.36 14.65
CA PHE A 162 -5.21 8.92 14.67
C PHE A 162 -6.16 10.09 14.92
N ASN A 163 -7.27 10.12 14.19
CA ASN A 163 -8.29 11.14 14.31
C ASN A 163 -9.38 10.71 15.31
N ASN A 164 -9.35 11.26 16.53
CA ASN A 164 -10.35 10.96 17.56
C ASN A 164 -11.77 11.41 17.20
N GLN A 165 -11.93 12.33 16.24
CA GLN A 165 -13.23 12.81 15.77
C GLN A 165 -13.80 11.98 14.62
N PHE A 166 -13.10 10.94 14.18
CA PHE A 166 -13.50 10.11 13.05
C PHE A 166 -14.95 9.59 13.20
N LEU A 167 -15.25 8.89 14.30
CA LEU A 167 -16.58 8.31 14.52
C LEU A 167 -17.67 9.37 14.61
N ALA A 168 -17.43 10.45 15.36
CA ALA A 168 -18.41 11.54 15.51
C ALA A 168 -18.81 12.15 14.15
N ARG A 169 -17.83 12.36 13.26
CA ARG A 169 -18.07 12.86 11.90
C ARG A 169 -18.78 11.86 11.01
N VAL A 170 -18.49 10.57 11.16
CA VAL A 170 -19.16 9.52 10.37
C VAL A 170 -20.63 9.44 10.76
N THR A 171 -20.94 9.38 12.05
CA THR A 171 -22.32 9.32 12.56
C THR A 171 -23.13 10.57 12.19
N GLU A 172 -22.49 11.74 12.10
CA GLU A 172 -23.13 12.97 11.64
C GLU A 172 -23.53 12.93 10.15
N MET A 173 -22.67 12.35 9.29
CA MET A 173 -22.86 12.39 7.83
C MET A 173 -23.52 11.14 7.23
N ILE A 174 -23.45 10.01 7.92
CA ILE A 174 -23.90 8.70 7.43
C ILE A 174 -24.78 8.03 8.49
N PRO A 175 -26.06 7.75 8.20
CA PRO A 175 -26.92 7.03 9.12
C PRO A 175 -26.49 5.55 9.26
N GLU A 176 -26.69 4.96 10.43
CA GLU A 176 -26.23 3.60 10.79
C GLU A 176 -26.82 2.48 9.90
N ASP A 177 -28.03 2.68 9.40
CA ASP A 177 -28.73 1.71 8.53
C ASP A 177 -28.24 1.70 7.08
N SER A 178 -27.48 2.73 6.66
CA SER A 178 -27.01 2.83 5.28
C SER A 178 -25.91 1.83 4.95
N LYS A 179 -25.78 1.48 3.66
CA LYS A 179 -24.71 0.62 3.17
C LYS A 179 -23.45 1.45 2.95
N VAL A 180 -22.39 1.16 3.69
CA VAL A 180 -21.16 1.98 3.68
C VAL A 180 -20.02 1.21 3.02
N ILE A 181 -19.51 1.74 1.92
CA ILE A 181 -18.31 1.23 1.23
C ILE A 181 -17.11 2.04 1.72
N VAL A 182 -16.24 1.39 2.49
CA VAL A 182 -15.08 2.04 3.09
C VAL A 182 -13.86 1.85 2.19
N VAL A 183 -13.28 2.96 1.73
CA VAL A 183 -12.17 2.96 0.77
C VAL A 183 -10.90 3.53 1.39
N CYS A 184 -9.78 2.87 1.09
CA CYS A 184 -8.45 3.41 1.34
C CYS A 184 -7.49 3.00 0.21
N GLN A 185 -6.21 3.37 0.30
CA GLN A 185 -5.28 3.08 -0.80
C GLN A 185 -5.07 1.57 -1.03
N LYS A 186 -4.68 0.81 0.00
CA LYS A 186 -4.29 -0.62 -0.12
C LYS A 186 -5.23 -1.62 0.58
N GLY A 187 -6.27 -1.12 1.25
CA GLY A 187 -7.26 -1.93 1.99
C GLY A 187 -7.07 -2.02 3.52
N MET A 188 -5.87 -1.83 4.07
CA MET A 188 -5.65 -2.05 5.52
C MET A 188 -6.32 -1.01 6.42
N ARG A 189 -6.22 0.27 6.05
CA ARG A 189 -6.84 1.36 6.82
C ARG A 189 -8.36 1.31 6.79
N SER A 190 -8.94 0.86 5.67
CA SER A 190 -10.39 0.69 5.56
C SER A 190 -10.90 -0.46 6.43
N LEU A 191 -10.16 -1.56 6.58
CA LEU A 191 -10.53 -2.62 7.53
C LEU A 191 -10.52 -2.14 8.98
N ALA A 192 -9.49 -1.37 9.37
CA ALA A 192 -9.42 -0.76 10.70
C ALA A 192 -10.59 0.21 10.95
N ALA A 193 -10.98 1.00 9.94
CA ALA A 193 -12.16 1.85 10.02
C ALA A 193 -13.46 1.02 10.13
N CYS A 194 -13.60 -0.06 9.35
CA CYS A 194 -14.76 -0.96 9.44
C CYS A 194 -14.93 -1.53 10.84
N GLU A 195 -13.85 -1.89 11.53
CA GLU A 195 -13.94 -2.33 12.92
C GLU A 195 -14.54 -1.27 13.83
N GLN A 196 -14.09 -0.02 13.71
CA GLN A 196 -14.60 1.09 14.52
C GLN A 196 -16.08 1.36 14.23
N LEU A 197 -16.47 1.33 12.96
CA LEU A 197 -17.86 1.49 12.53
C LEU A 197 -18.73 0.32 13.02
N TYR A 198 -18.22 -0.90 12.97
CA TYR A 198 -18.95 -2.08 13.46
C TYR A 198 -19.23 -1.96 14.96
N ASN A 199 -18.26 -1.47 15.73
CA ASN A 199 -18.42 -1.21 17.16
C ASN A 199 -19.38 -0.03 17.44
N ALA A 200 -19.49 0.92 16.51
CA ALA A 200 -20.41 2.05 16.60
C ALA A 200 -21.86 1.72 16.23
N GLY A 201 -22.15 0.52 15.69
CA GLY A 201 -23.51 0.07 15.37
C GLY A 201 -23.74 -0.26 13.90
N TYR A 202 -22.83 0.14 13.00
CA TYR A 202 -22.97 -0.15 11.58
C TYR A 202 -22.88 -1.65 11.31
N ARG A 203 -23.79 -2.17 10.48
CA ARG A 203 -23.83 -3.59 10.09
C ARG A 203 -23.60 -3.82 8.60
N ASN A 204 -23.97 -2.85 7.77
CA ASN A 204 -23.85 -2.93 6.32
C ASN A 204 -22.51 -2.33 5.85
N LEU A 205 -21.41 -2.97 6.22
CA LEU A 205 -20.05 -2.50 5.92
C LEU A 205 -19.44 -3.30 4.77
N TYR A 206 -18.90 -2.57 3.80
CA TYR A 206 -18.28 -3.12 2.60
C TYR A 206 -16.82 -2.67 2.50
N TRP A 207 -15.93 -3.61 2.23
CA TRP A 207 -14.50 -3.39 2.08
C TRP A 207 -14.05 -3.74 0.67
N ILE A 208 -13.31 -2.83 0.03
CA ILE A 208 -12.74 -3.07 -1.29
C ILE A 208 -11.42 -3.84 -1.17
N GLU A 209 -11.35 -4.99 -1.83
CA GLU A 209 -10.12 -5.79 -1.90
C GLU A 209 -9.00 -5.00 -2.58
N GLY A 210 -7.84 -4.92 -1.92
CA GLY A 210 -6.69 -4.17 -2.42
C GLY A 210 -6.86 -2.64 -2.44
N GLY A 211 -8.02 -2.13 -2.04
CA GLY A 211 -8.32 -0.69 -2.02
C GLY A 211 -8.31 -0.05 -3.41
N LEU A 212 -8.05 1.26 -3.44
CA LEU A 212 -7.99 2.04 -4.68
C LEU A 212 -6.78 1.70 -5.57
N ASP A 213 -5.72 1.09 -5.02
CA ASP A 213 -4.56 0.64 -5.80
C ASP A 213 -4.91 -0.53 -6.75
N ALA A 214 -5.92 -1.33 -6.38
CA ALA A 214 -6.41 -2.44 -7.20
C ALA A 214 -7.41 -1.99 -8.28
N ALA A 215 -7.99 -0.79 -8.18
CA ALA A 215 -8.96 -0.29 -9.15
C ALA A 215 -8.30 0.05 -10.49
N GLU A 216 -8.91 -0.40 -11.59
CA GLU A 216 -8.54 0.03 -12.94
C GLU A 216 -9.22 1.36 -13.31
N GLU A 217 -8.73 2.00 -14.36
CA GLU A 217 -9.36 3.20 -14.88
C GLU A 217 -10.74 2.85 -15.45
N GLY A 218 -11.79 3.48 -14.94
CA GLY A 218 -13.18 3.22 -15.33
C GLY A 218 -13.95 2.31 -14.35
N ASP A 219 -13.27 1.60 -13.45
CA ASP A 219 -13.96 0.80 -12.42
C ASP A 219 -14.69 1.69 -11.41
N LEU A 220 -14.09 2.83 -11.08
CA LEU A 220 -14.64 3.83 -10.17
C LEU A 220 -14.58 5.21 -10.84
N ASN A 221 -15.64 6.00 -10.67
CA ASN A 221 -15.67 7.37 -11.17
C ASN A 221 -14.63 8.21 -10.41
N ARG A 222 -13.53 8.55 -11.08
CA ARG A 222 -12.39 9.27 -10.50
C ARG A 222 -12.52 10.78 -10.70
N GLU A 223 -12.19 11.51 -9.66
CA GLU A 223 -11.93 12.95 -9.68
C GLU A 223 -10.51 13.24 -9.20
N GLY A 224 -9.90 14.32 -9.70
CA GLY A 224 -8.55 14.76 -9.33
C GLY A 224 -7.50 14.63 -10.44
N PRO A 225 -6.28 15.15 -10.21
CA PRO A 225 -5.23 15.21 -11.22
C PRO A 225 -4.55 13.87 -11.53
N GLN A 226 -4.47 12.93 -10.59
CA GLN A 226 -3.70 11.68 -10.73
C GLN A 226 -4.59 10.43 -10.73
N PRO A 227 -4.18 9.31 -11.36
CA PRO A 227 -4.89 8.05 -11.26
C PRO A 227 -4.78 7.46 -9.83
N PHE A 228 -5.74 6.62 -9.46
CA PHE A 228 -5.84 6.06 -8.11
C PHE A 228 -4.57 5.33 -7.65
N LYS A 229 -3.90 4.62 -8.57
CA LYS A 229 -2.66 3.86 -8.29
C LYS A 229 -1.49 4.74 -7.84
N PHE A 230 -1.43 5.98 -8.32
CA PHE A 230 -0.36 6.92 -7.96
C PHE A 230 -0.71 7.82 -6.79
N ALA A 231 -2.00 7.95 -6.45
CA ALA A 231 -2.46 8.79 -5.34
C ALA A 231 -1.87 8.39 -3.97
N GLY A 232 -1.48 7.13 -3.80
CA GLY A 232 -0.84 6.61 -2.59
C GLY A 232 0.68 6.66 -2.56
N ILE A 233 1.31 7.06 -3.65
CA ILE A 233 2.77 7.14 -3.79
C ILE A 233 3.20 8.56 -3.40
N GLY A 234 4.36 8.71 -2.78
CA GLY A 234 4.86 10.01 -2.34
C GLY A 234 6.38 10.09 -2.32
N GLY A 235 6.85 11.31 -2.05
CA GLY A 235 8.26 11.58 -1.80
C GLY A 235 9.14 11.43 -3.04
N ILE A 236 10.42 11.15 -2.80
CA ILE A 236 11.42 11.03 -3.88
C ILE A 236 11.12 9.80 -4.76
N SER A 237 10.50 8.76 -4.21
CA SER A 237 10.12 7.57 -4.99
C SER A 237 9.11 7.89 -6.11
N GLU A 238 8.16 8.81 -5.87
CA GLU A 238 7.23 9.31 -6.88
C GLU A 238 7.96 10.11 -7.95
N PHE A 239 8.88 11.00 -7.54
CA PHE A 239 9.63 11.85 -8.46
C PHE A 239 10.54 11.05 -9.39
N LEU A 240 11.23 10.03 -8.85
CA LEU A 240 12.17 9.20 -9.60
C LEU A 240 11.51 8.07 -10.41
N GLY A 241 10.22 7.81 -10.22
CA GLY A 241 9.57 6.70 -10.93
C GLY A 241 10.00 5.32 -10.43
N TRP A 242 10.49 5.24 -9.19
CA TRP A 242 11.13 4.03 -8.67
C TRP A 242 10.12 2.96 -8.20
N THR A 243 8.83 3.29 -8.17
CA THR A 243 7.81 2.35 -7.70
C THR A 243 7.37 1.35 -8.76
N ASP A 244 6.96 0.15 -8.32
CA ASP A 244 6.49 -0.90 -9.22
C ASP A 244 5.29 -0.45 -10.07
N GLN A 245 4.37 0.32 -9.48
CA GLN A 245 3.21 0.87 -10.19
C GLN A 245 3.63 1.82 -11.32
N GLN A 246 4.62 2.70 -11.09
CA GLN A 246 5.13 3.62 -12.12
C GLN A 246 5.91 2.87 -13.21
N ARG A 247 6.65 1.81 -12.85
CA ARG A 247 7.32 0.95 -13.83
C ARG A 247 6.34 0.19 -14.72
N ILE A 248 5.24 -0.31 -14.14
CA ILE A 248 4.18 -1.00 -14.90
C ILE A 248 3.49 -0.01 -15.85
N ALA A 249 3.18 1.20 -15.39
CA ALA A 249 2.61 2.23 -16.27
C ALA A 249 3.61 2.69 -17.34
N GLY A 250 4.88 2.87 -17.00
CA GLY A 250 5.92 3.20 -17.96
C GLY A 250 6.20 2.12 -19.00
N ALA A 251 5.93 0.86 -18.68
CA ALA A 251 5.94 -0.21 -19.67
C ALA A 251 4.77 -0.10 -20.68
N LYS A 252 3.65 0.50 -20.27
CA LYS A 252 2.46 0.71 -21.13
C LYS A 252 2.55 2.01 -21.94
N GLU A 253 3.06 3.09 -21.36
CA GLU A 253 3.13 4.43 -21.99
C GLU A 253 4.36 4.64 -22.90
N GLY A 254 5.27 3.67 -22.97
CA GLY A 254 6.36 3.62 -23.96
C GLY A 254 7.64 4.37 -23.57
N TRP A 255 8.52 4.57 -24.55
CA TRP A 255 9.90 5.04 -24.35
C TRP A 255 10.00 6.46 -23.78
N ALA A 256 9.08 7.36 -24.15
CA ALA A 256 9.09 8.76 -23.72
C ALA A 256 8.93 8.87 -22.19
N TYR A 257 8.03 8.07 -21.62
CA TYR A 257 7.81 8.01 -20.17
C TYR A 257 9.09 7.58 -19.44
N ARG A 258 9.82 6.57 -19.96
CA ARG A 258 11.11 6.11 -19.41
C ARG A 258 12.20 7.17 -19.51
N ALA A 259 12.24 7.93 -20.62
CA ALA A 259 13.21 8.99 -20.83
C ALA A 259 13.06 10.14 -19.81
N VAL A 260 11.83 10.46 -19.37
CA VAL A 260 11.58 11.47 -18.33
C VAL A 260 12.24 11.08 -17.01
N PHE A 261 12.08 9.83 -16.55
CA PHE A 261 12.71 9.38 -15.30
C PHE A 261 14.23 9.25 -15.41
N PHE A 262 14.73 8.82 -16.56
CA PHE A 262 16.16 8.83 -16.84
C PHE A 262 16.73 10.26 -16.75
N GLY A 263 16.07 11.23 -17.40
CA GLY A 263 16.46 12.64 -17.34
C GLY A 263 16.46 13.19 -15.91
N ARG A 264 15.43 12.90 -15.10
CA ARG A 264 15.38 13.28 -13.68
C ARG A 264 16.55 12.69 -12.88
N THR A 265 16.88 11.43 -13.13
CA THR A 265 17.98 10.74 -12.44
C THR A 265 19.32 11.38 -12.82
N VAL A 266 19.57 11.59 -14.10
CA VAL A 266 20.79 12.26 -14.60
C VAL A 266 20.92 13.67 -14.01
N ALA A 267 19.82 14.43 -13.96
CA ALA A 267 19.83 15.77 -13.38
C ALA A 267 20.24 15.76 -11.89
N ILE A 268 19.76 14.79 -11.10
CA ILE A 268 20.16 14.65 -9.69
C ILE A 268 21.65 14.32 -9.57
N VAL A 269 22.17 13.43 -10.41
CA VAL A 269 23.59 13.08 -10.41
C VAL A 269 24.44 14.31 -10.71
N LEU A 270 24.10 15.06 -11.76
CA LEU A 270 24.80 16.29 -12.13
C LEU A 270 24.73 17.35 -11.02
N LEU A 271 23.59 17.48 -10.35
CA LEU A 271 23.44 18.40 -9.21
C LEU A 271 24.32 17.97 -8.03
N ALA A 272 24.37 16.68 -7.72
CA ALA A 272 25.22 16.15 -6.65
C ALA A 272 26.71 16.38 -6.93
N ASP A 273 27.14 16.15 -8.18
CA ASP A 273 28.51 16.42 -8.62
C ASP A 273 28.84 17.92 -8.53
N ALA A 274 27.94 18.79 -8.98
CA ALA A 274 28.10 20.24 -8.88
C ALA A 274 28.21 20.71 -7.42
N LEU A 275 27.38 20.17 -6.53
CA LEU A 275 27.43 20.45 -5.09
C LEU A 275 28.74 19.96 -4.46
N PHE A 276 29.23 18.78 -4.85
CA PHE A 276 30.49 18.24 -4.37
C PHE A 276 31.68 19.11 -4.80
N LEU A 277 31.74 19.50 -6.07
CA LEU A 277 32.78 20.40 -6.58
C LEU A 277 32.70 21.79 -5.92
N GLY A 278 31.50 22.33 -5.73
CA GLY A 278 31.30 23.59 -5.02
C GLY A 278 31.75 23.54 -3.57
N ALA A 279 31.46 22.45 -2.85
CA ALA A 279 31.93 22.24 -1.48
C ALA A 279 33.45 22.14 -1.39
N GLN A 280 34.09 21.49 -2.37
CA GLN A 280 35.55 21.44 -2.46
C GLN A 280 36.14 22.84 -2.67
N GLN A 281 35.59 23.64 -3.58
CA GLN A 281 36.05 25.02 -3.82
C GLN A 281 35.86 25.91 -2.58
N LEU A 282 34.71 25.84 -1.91
CA LEU A 282 34.46 26.54 -0.64
C LEU A 282 35.45 26.12 0.46
N SER A 283 35.77 24.83 0.56
CA SER A 283 36.77 24.36 1.53
C SER A 283 38.17 24.88 1.22
N GLN A 284 38.53 25.12 -0.04
CA GLN A 284 39.83 25.71 -0.39
C GLN A 284 39.86 27.20 -0.03
N ILE A 285 38.75 27.92 -0.25
CA ILE A 285 38.63 29.34 0.09
C ILE A 285 38.67 29.55 1.62
N LEU A 286 37.99 28.73 2.41
CA LEU A 286 37.96 28.83 3.88
C LEU A 286 39.27 28.42 4.58
N LYS A 287 40.21 27.80 3.86
CA LYS A 287 41.53 27.44 4.39
C LYS A 287 42.57 28.56 4.21
N HIS A 288 42.22 29.61 3.47
CA HIS A 288 43.00 30.83 3.29
C HIS A 288 42.34 32.00 4.04
#